data_AF-A0ABD1PPX9-F1
#
_entry.id   AF-A0ABD1PPX9-F1
#
_cell.length_a   1.000
_cell.length_b   1.000
_cell.length_c   1.000
_cell.angle_alpha   90.00
_cell.angle_beta   90.00
_cell.angle_gamma   90.00
#
_symmetry.space_group_name_H-M   'P 1'
#
loop_
_entity.id
_entity.type
_entity.pdbx_description
1 polymer ?
#
loop_
_entity_poly.entity_id
_entity_poly.type
_entity_poly.pdbx_seq_one_letter_code
_entity_poly.pdbx_strand_id
1 'polypeptide(L)'
;MEGEENIELPMKDLVLENENERDDLVEGIRNITGYEFSDRKLLVQAFTHHSYNENCLSYERLEYIGDSVLNLMVAEEHYFLYPDLQPGDLTRLRAANVDTEKLARAALKHRLTQISTPQ
;
A
#
# COMPACT_ATOMS: atom_id res chain seq x y z
N MET A 1 11.58 37.99 -8.90
CA MET A 1 10.22 37.41 -8.97
C MET A 1 10.38 36.11 -9.71
N GLU A 2 10.81 35.08 -8.98
CA GLU A 2 10.80 33.71 -9.48
C GLU A 2 9.34 33.27 -9.45
N GLY A 3 8.78 33.02 -10.64
CA GLY A 3 7.46 32.45 -10.79
C GLY A 3 7.53 31.03 -10.27
N GLU A 4 6.69 30.71 -9.29
CA GLU A 4 6.38 29.35 -8.91
C GLU A 4 5.80 28.65 -10.14
N GLU A 5 6.64 27.90 -10.87
CA GLU A 5 6.14 26.84 -11.73
C GLU A 5 5.46 25.83 -10.81
N ASN A 6 4.15 25.99 -10.64
CA ASN A 6 3.29 24.90 -10.23
C ASN A 6 3.44 23.81 -11.28
N ILE A 7 4.35 22.86 -11.01
CA ILE A 7 4.44 21.61 -11.75
C ILE A 7 3.20 20.82 -11.35
N GLU A 8 2.08 21.13 -12.01
CA GLU A 8 0.89 20.30 -12.03
C GLU A 8 1.32 19.01 -12.74
N LEU A 9 1.83 18.05 -11.96
CA LEU A 9 2.17 16.73 -12.46
C LEU A 9 0.91 16.19 -13.15
N PRO A 10 0.99 15.82 -14.44
CA PRO A 10 -0.20 15.47 -15.18
C PRO A 10 -0.83 14.26 -14.48
N MET A 11 -2.08 14.41 -14.02
CA MET A 11 -2.95 13.30 -13.66
C MET A 11 -3.14 12.44 -14.92
N LYS A 12 -2.17 11.59 -15.25
CA LYS A 12 -2.29 10.63 -16.34
C LYS A 12 -3.02 9.42 -15.79
N ASP A 13 -4.33 9.46 -16.01
CA ASP A 13 -5.18 8.31 -16.25
C ASP A 13 -4.98 7.15 -15.29
N LEU A 14 -5.48 7.31 -14.06
CA LEU A 14 -5.87 6.20 -13.19
C LEU A 14 -7.09 5.52 -13.83
N VAL A 15 -6.85 4.69 -14.84
CA VAL A 15 -7.93 4.08 -15.61
C VAL A 15 -7.95 2.56 -15.41
N LEU A 16 -8.70 2.13 -14.39
CA LEU A 16 -9.57 0.97 -14.57
C LEU A 16 -10.62 1.38 -15.62
N GLU A 17 -10.58 0.83 -16.82
CA GLU A 17 -11.43 1.26 -17.95
C GLU A 17 -12.93 1.03 -17.68
N ASN A 18 -13.25 0.27 -16.64
CA ASN A 18 -14.60 -0.13 -16.25
C ASN A 18 -14.96 0.39 -14.84
N GLU A 19 -16.00 1.22 -14.73
CA GLU A 19 -16.51 1.73 -13.45
C GLU A 19 -16.98 0.60 -12.52
N ASN A 20 -17.52 -0.50 -13.06
CA ASN A 20 -17.98 -1.62 -12.25
C ASN A 20 -16.84 -2.37 -11.55
N GLU A 21 -15.69 -2.54 -12.23
CA GLU A 21 -14.51 -3.21 -11.64
C GLU A 21 -13.89 -2.38 -10.51
N ARG A 22 -13.95 -1.05 -10.61
CA ARG A 22 -13.53 -0.14 -9.54
C ARG A 22 -14.40 -0.30 -8.30
N ASP A 23 -15.71 -0.35 -8.50
CA ASP A 23 -16.65 -0.47 -7.40
C ASP A 23 -16.54 -1.84 -6.72
N ASP A 24 -16.32 -2.92 -7.47
CA ASP A 24 -16.04 -4.26 -6.93
C ASP A 24 -14.75 -4.28 -6.09
N LEU A 25 -13.68 -3.64 -6.56
CA LEU A 25 -12.41 -3.50 -5.82
C LEU A 25 -12.62 -2.74 -4.50
N VAL A 26 -13.29 -1.59 -4.56
CA VAL A 26 -13.58 -0.75 -3.39
C VAL A 26 -14.42 -1.51 -2.37
N GLU A 27 -15.47 -2.19 -2.82
CA GLU A 27 -16.34 -2.98 -1.97
C GLU A 27 -15.60 -4.16 -1.33
N GLY A 28 -14.81 -4.89 -2.11
CA GLY A 28 -14.02 -6.02 -1.63
C GLY A 28 -13.05 -5.60 -0.52
N ILE A 29 -12.35 -4.48 -0.71
CA ILE A 29 -11.38 -3.98 0.26
C ILE A 29 -12.06 -3.43 1.50
N ARG A 30 -13.18 -2.71 1.35
CA ARG A 30 -13.98 -2.25 2.49
C ARG A 30 -14.46 -3.43 3.35
N ASN A 31 -14.89 -4.52 2.73
CA ASN A 31 -15.36 -5.71 3.45
C ASN A 31 -14.24 -6.44 4.21
N ILE A 32 -13.00 -6.39 3.71
CA ILE A 32 -11.84 -7.03 4.36
C ILE A 32 -11.25 -6.16 5.47
N THR A 33 -11.15 -4.85 5.23
CA THR A 33 -10.43 -3.92 6.11
C THR A 33 -11.35 -3.15 7.06
N GLY A 34 -12.64 -3.07 6.75
CA GLY A 34 -13.58 -2.17 7.40
C GLY A 34 -13.34 -0.69 7.10
N TYR A 35 -12.38 -0.36 6.22
CA TYR A 35 -11.96 1.00 5.92
C TYR A 35 -12.60 1.49 4.63
N GLU A 36 -13.15 2.71 4.66
CA GLU A 36 -13.66 3.42 3.49
C GLU A 36 -12.64 4.46 3.04
N PHE A 37 -12.13 4.31 1.82
CA PHE A 37 -11.13 5.21 1.26
C PHE A 37 -11.75 6.57 0.91
N SER A 38 -11.21 7.64 1.51
CA SER A 38 -11.59 9.02 1.17
C SER A 38 -11.31 9.35 -0.30
N ASP A 39 -10.22 8.79 -0.85
CA ASP A 39 -9.90 8.86 -2.28
C ASP A 39 -9.76 7.45 -2.86
N ARG A 40 -10.78 7.02 -3.61
CA ARG A 40 -10.82 5.70 -4.28
C ARG A 40 -9.70 5.53 -5.29
N LYS A 41 -9.14 6.62 -5.84
CA LYS A 41 -8.03 6.58 -6.79
C LYS A 41 -6.77 5.98 -6.19
N LEU A 42 -6.52 6.25 -4.91
CA LEU A 42 -5.38 5.66 -4.19
C LEU A 42 -5.51 4.14 -4.08
N LEU A 43 -6.74 3.65 -3.90
CA LEU A 43 -6.98 2.22 -3.87
C LEU A 43 -6.72 1.58 -5.24
N VAL A 44 -7.22 2.19 -6.32
CA VAL A 44 -6.94 1.71 -7.68
C VAL A 44 -5.43 1.71 -7.98
N GLN A 45 -4.73 2.77 -7.59
CA GLN A 45 -3.27 2.86 -7.73
C GLN A 45 -2.57 1.73 -6.96
N ALA A 46 -2.96 1.47 -5.70
CA ALA A 46 -2.36 0.44 -4.85
C ALA A 46 -2.51 -0.98 -5.42
N PHE A 47 -3.48 -1.21 -6.31
CA PHE A 47 -3.72 -2.48 -6.97
C PHE A 47 -3.27 -2.50 -8.45
N THR A 48 -2.59 -1.45 -8.92
CA THR A 48 -2.05 -1.37 -10.30
C THR A 48 -0.55 -1.68 -10.31
N HIS A 49 -0.17 -2.78 -10.95
CA HIS A 49 1.24 -3.13 -11.19
C HIS A 49 1.82 -2.33 -12.37
N HIS A 50 3.11 -1.98 -12.33
CA HIS A 50 3.75 -1.17 -13.38
C HIS A 50 3.65 -1.77 -14.79
N SER A 51 3.60 -3.10 -14.90
CA SER A 51 3.45 -3.79 -16.19
C SER A 51 2.08 -3.60 -16.85
N TYR A 52 1.05 -3.15 -16.13
CA TYR A 52 -0.30 -2.96 -16.66
C TYR A 52 -0.32 -1.81 -17.68
N ASN A 53 0.29 -0.68 -17.32
CA ASN A 53 0.43 0.47 -18.21
C ASN A 53 1.59 1.35 -17.73
N GLU A 54 2.64 1.47 -18.55
CA GLU A 54 3.83 2.29 -18.25
C GLU A 54 3.50 3.78 -18.04
N ASN A 55 2.35 4.25 -18.53
CA ASN A 55 1.90 5.63 -18.38
C ASN A 55 0.99 5.87 -17.16
N CYS A 56 0.62 4.81 -16.42
CA CYS A 56 -0.21 4.91 -15.22
C CYS A 56 0.64 4.95 -13.95
N LEU A 57 0.06 5.54 -12.89
CA LEU A 57 0.66 5.46 -11.56
C LEU A 57 0.53 4.02 -11.03
N SER A 58 1.67 3.36 -10.79
CA SER A 58 1.76 2.05 -10.14
C SER A 58 1.70 2.18 -8.61
N TYR A 59 1.57 1.04 -7.94
CA TYR A 59 1.61 0.96 -6.48
C TYR A 59 2.96 1.35 -5.88
N GLU A 60 4.07 1.37 -6.63
CA GLU A 60 5.44 1.42 -6.10
C GLU A 60 5.70 2.65 -5.21
N ARG A 61 5.11 3.80 -5.57
CA ARG A 61 5.22 5.01 -4.72
C ARG A 61 4.44 4.89 -3.41
N LEU A 62 3.28 4.24 -3.45
CA LEU A 62 2.48 3.97 -2.26
C LEU A 62 3.14 2.91 -1.39
N GLU A 63 3.72 1.88 -1.99
CA GLU A 63 4.52 0.86 -1.31
C GLU A 63 5.71 1.49 -0.58
N TYR A 64 6.47 2.38 -1.24
CA TYR A 64 7.62 3.05 -0.63
C TYR A 64 7.26 3.76 0.69
N ILE A 65 6.15 4.51 0.71
CA ILE A 65 5.68 5.19 1.93
C ILE A 65 5.06 4.18 2.91
N GLY A 66 4.26 3.24 2.40
CA GLY A 66 3.58 2.21 3.21
C GLY A 66 4.54 1.33 3.98
N ASP A 67 5.66 0.93 3.38
CA ASP A 67 6.71 0.14 4.04
C ASP A 67 7.33 0.92 5.21
N SER A 68 7.59 2.21 5.03
CA SER A 68 8.11 3.07 6.11
C SER A 68 7.11 3.20 7.27
N VAL A 69 5.83 3.37 6.96
CA VAL A 69 4.75 3.45 7.97
C VAL A 69 4.62 2.13 8.73
N LEU A 70 4.60 1.00 8.03
CA LEU A 70 4.49 -0.32 8.64
C LEU A 70 5.70 -0.63 9.52
N ASN A 71 6.92 -0.33 9.05
CA ASN A 71 8.14 -0.48 9.84
C ASN A 71 8.12 0.36 11.12
N LEU A 72 7.56 1.58 11.06
CA LEU A 72 7.41 2.43 12.24
C LEU A 72 6.44 1.83 13.24
N MET A 73 5.25 1.41 12.81
CA MET A 73 4.23 0.82 13.69
C MET A 73 4.76 -0.42 14.42
N VAL A 74 5.43 -1.32 13.70
CA VAL A 74 6.01 -2.54 14.29
C VAL A 74 7.19 -2.21 15.20
N ALA A 75 8.03 -1.21 14.85
CA ALA A 75 9.11 -0.77 15.71
C ALA A 75 8.60 -0.16 17.02
N GLU A 76 7.55 0.66 16.95
CA GLU A 76 6.89 1.25 18.11
C GLU A 76 6.31 0.16 19.03
N GLU A 77 5.57 -0.79 18.47
CA GLU A 77 5.00 -1.92 19.22
C GLU A 77 6.11 -2.73 19.92
N HIS A 78 7.17 -3.11 19.19
CA HIS A 78 8.29 -3.85 19.78
C HIS A 78 9.01 -3.07 20.88
N TYR A 79 9.17 -1.75 20.71
CA TYR A 79 9.82 -0.89 21.71
C TYR A 79 9.06 -0.92 23.04
N PHE A 80 7.73 -0.86 23.00
CA PHE A 80 6.91 -0.88 24.21
C PHE A 80 6.70 -2.29 24.79
N LEU A 81 6.58 -3.32 23.93
CA LEU A 81 6.40 -4.71 24.39
C LEU A 81 7.67 -5.33 24.97
N TYR A 82 8.85 -4.90 24.50
CA TYR A 82 10.13 -5.51 24.85
C TYR A 82 11.16 -4.47 25.34
N PRO A 83 10.92 -3.81 26.49
CA PRO A 83 11.75 -2.70 26.98
C PRO A 83 13.20 -3.11 27.29
N ASP A 84 13.45 -4.40 27.56
CA ASP A 84 14.77 -4.92 27.94
C ASP A 84 15.61 -5.41 26.74
N LEU A 85 15.02 -5.48 25.54
CA LEU A 85 15.75 -5.91 24.34
C LEU A 85 16.75 -4.85 23.89
N GLN A 86 17.94 -5.31 23.48
CA GLN A 86 18.95 -4.42 22.93
C GLN A 86 18.53 -3.91 21.54
N PRO A 87 18.99 -2.72 21.11
CA PRO A 87 18.62 -2.14 19.81
C PRO A 87 18.84 -3.07 18.60
N GLY A 88 19.91 -3.87 18.65
CA GLY A 88 20.21 -4.86 17.61
C GLY A 88 19.18 -5.98 17.54
N ASP A 89 18.67 -6.44 18.68
CA ASP A 89 17.65 -7.49 18.76
C ASP A 89 16.28 -6.97 18.33
N LEU A 90 15.93 -5.74 18.71
CA LEU A 90 14.73 -5.06 18.19
C LEU A 90 14.75 -4.94 16.66
N THR A 91 15.91 -4.61 16.09
CA THR A 91 16.09 -4.53 14.63
C THR A 91 15.88 -5.90 13.96
N ARG A 92 16.46 -6.96 14.52
CA ARG A 92 16.27 -8.33 14.01
C ARG A 92 14.83 -8.80 14.15
N LEU A 93 14.19 -8.49 15.28
CA LEU A 93 12.79 -8.83 15.53
C LEU A 93 11.86 -8.12 14.55
N ARG A 94 12.10 -6.82 14.26
CA ARG A 94 11.36 -6.10 13.22
C ARG A 94 11.53 -6.74 11.86
N ALA A 95 12.76 -6.99 11.42
CA ALA A 95 13.04 -7.65 10.13
C ALA A 95 12.45 -9.07 10.05
N ALA A 96 12.34 -9.76 11.18
CA ALA A 96 11.71 -11.07 11.26
C ALA A 96 10.17 -11.01 11.17
N ASN A 97 9.52 -9.85 11.37
CA ASN A 97 8.07 -9.70 11.31
C ASN A 97 7.58 -8.95 10.05
N VAL A 98 8.38 -8.00 9.56
CA VAL A 98 8.07 -7.20 8.36
C VAL A 98 9.01 -7.62 7.23
N ASP A 99 8.53 -8.52 6.37
CA ASP A 99 9.18 -8.85 5.10
C ASP A 99 8.17 -9.25 4.02
N THR A 100 8.64 -9.32 2.77
CA THR A 100 7.81 -9.65 1.61
C THR A 100 7.04 -10.96 1.77
N GLU A 101 7.65 -12.01 2.33
CA GLU A 101 7.00 -13.32 2.48
C GLU A 101 5.85 -13.25 3.50
N LYS A 102 6.07 -12.57 4.62
CA LYS A 102 5.09 -12.42 5.71
C LYS A 102 3.92 -11.55 5.27
N LEU A 103 4.20 -10.46 4.55
CA LEU A 103 3.18 -9.61 3.97
C LEU A 103 2.38 -10.34 2.89
N ALA A 104 3.04 -11.15 2.04
CA ALA A 104 2.33 -11.99 1.06
C ALA A 104 1.41 -13.02 1.75
N ARG A 105 1.89 -13.68 2.83
CA ARG A 105 1.07 -14.60 3.62
C ARG A 105 -0.11 -13.89 4.30
N ALA A 106 0.08 -12.69 4.81
CA ALA A 106 -0.99 -11.87 5.36
C ALA A 106 -2.03 -11.52 4.28
N ALA A 107 -1.59 -11.07 3.10
CA ALA A 107 -2.47 -10.77 1.97
C ALA A 107 -3.30 -11.99 1.54
N LEU A 108 -2.69 -13.18 1.47
CA LEU A 108 -3.37 -14.45 1.20
C LEU A 108 -4.40 -14.79 2.27
N LYS A 109 -4.03 -14.68 3.55
CA LYS A 109 -4.92 -14.95 4.69
C LYS A 109 -6.17 -14.07 4.65
N HIS A 110 -6.01 -12.81 4.26
CA HIS A 110 -7.10 -11.84 4.14
C HIS A 110 -7.76 -11.84 2.76
N ARG A 111 -7.38 -12.77 1.85
CA ARG A 111 -7.94 -12.92 0.49
C ARG A 111 -7.80 -11.68 -0.39
N LEU A 112 -6.80 -10.83 -0.13
CA LEU A 112 -6.51 -9.68 -0.98
C LEU A 112 -6.13 -10.09 -2.41
N THR A 113 -5.60 -11.29 -2.59
CA THR A 113 -5.23 -11.85 -3.90
C THR A 113 -6.44 -12.30 -4.75
N GLN A 114 -7.65 -12.34 -4.19
CA GLN A 114 -8.87 -12.77 -4.89
C GLN A 114 -9.70 -11.59 -5.40
N ILE A 115 -9.33 -10.37 -5.03
CA ILE A 115 -10.02 -9.16 -5.46
C ILE A 115 -9.56 -8.87 -6.88
N SER A 116 -10.49 -8.70 -7.82
CA SER A 116 -10.19 -8.38 -9.21
C SER A 116 -9.27 -7.16 -9.27
N THR A 117 -8.02 -7.39 -9.67
CA THR A 117 -7.09 -6.34 -10.04
C THR A 117 -7.31 -5.98 -11.49
N PRO A 118 -7.10 -4.71 -11.89
CA PRO A 118 -6.80 -4.41 -13.29
C PRO A 118 -5.66 -5.32 -13.77
N GLN A 119 -5.86 -6.03 -14.89
CA GLN A 119 -4.86 -6.90 -15.53
C GLN A 119 -4.51 -6.42 -16.93
#